data_AF-A0A2R7Y3J5-F1
#
_entry.id   AF-A0A2R7Y3J5-F1
#
_cell.length_a   1.000
_cell.length_b   1.000
_cell.length_c   1.000
_cell.angle_alpha   90.00
_cell.angle_beta   90.00
_cell.angle_gamma   90.00
#
_symmetry.space_group_name_H-M   'P 1'
#
loop_
_entity.id
_entity.type
_entity.pdbx_description
1 polymer ?
#
loop_
_entity_poly.entity_id
_entity_poly.type
_entity_poly.pdbx_seq_one_letter_code
_entity_poly.pdbx_strand_id
1 'polypeptide(L)'
;MVDGLEYVLRYEGQKYYELEVKGFRRRLPLVQVSPDTWIAYFDSLGDKEFINHCAKELCSHLSTCDLLMTTESKGIALVHELANMLNHSFYVVCRKEVKPFMLEPIVVSYKPITSSKELTLCIDGRYRERIAGKRVGIVDDIVSTGETLRAMEEIVAKAGGTVEKRAAILLEGSEWKDVVHLGILPVFKK
;
A
#
# COMPACT_ATOMS: atom_id res chain seq x y z
N MET A 1 23.27 -7.19 -3.35
CA MET A 1 23.59 -5.83 -2.87
C MET A 1 22.30 -5.04 -2.90
N VAL A 2 22.00 -4.32 -1.82
CA VAL A 2 20.77 -3.53 -1.71
C VAL A 2 21.08 -2.15 -2.26
N ASP A 3 21.16 -2.05 -3.59
CA ASP A 3 21.30 -0.77 -4.28
C ASP A 3 19.94 -0.06 -4.25
N GLY A 4 19.89 1.15 -3.69
CA GLY A 4 18.70 2.02 -3.75
C GLY A 4 17.95 2.32 -2.44
N LEU A 5 18.43 1.86 -1.27
CA LEU A 5 17.89 2.34 0.02
C LEU A 5 18.47 3.70 0.38
N GLU A 6 17.60 4.68 0.60
CA GLU A 6 17.96 6.05 0.98
C GLU A 6 17.84 6.26 2.50
N TYR A 7 16.93 5.54 3.14
CA TYR A 7 16.60 5.71 4.55
C TYR A 7 17.08 4.50 5.34
N VAL A 8 18.35 4.53 5.75
CA VAL A 8 19.00 3.46 6.53
C VAL A 8 19.48 3.98 7.88
N LEU A 9 19.07 3.32 8.96
CA LEU A 9 19.54 3.58 10.31
C LEU A 9 20.41 2.42 10.84
N ARG A 10 21.23 2.69 11.83
CA ARG A 10 22.02 1.66 12.49
C ARG A 10 21.16 0.85 13.46
N TYR A 11 21.36 -0.47 13.46
CA TYR A 11 20.84 -1.38 14.47
C TYR A 11 21.85 -1.54 15.60
N GLU A 12 21.49 -1.06 16.80
CA GLU A 12 22.31 -1.06 18.01
C GLU A 12 21.72 -1.96 19.11
N GLY A 13 20.75 -2.81 18.76
CA GLY A 13 20.04 -3.67 19.71
C GLY A 13 18.73 -3.08 20.25
N GLN A 14 18.26 -1.96 19.69
CA GLN A 14 16.95 -1.42 20.01
C GLN A 14 15.82 -2.43 19.72
N LYS A 15 14.81 -2.49 20.60
CA LYS A 15 13.66 -3.40 20.45
C LYS A 15 12.52 -2.82 19.61
N TYR A 16 12.43 -1.50 19.57
CA TYR A 16 11.33 -0.77 18.95
C TYR A 16 11.83 0.44 18.19
N TYR A 17 11.05 0.87 17.19
CA TYR A 17 11.12 2.17 16.55
C TYR A 17 9.88 2.98 16.91
N GLU A 18 10.07 4.25 17.28
CA GLU A 18 8.97 5.18 17.53
C GLU A 18 8.56 5.81 16.19
N LEU A 19 7.43 5.37 15.64
CA LEU A 19 6.79 6.00 14.50
C LEU A 19 6.01 7.23 14.99
N GLU A 20 6.19 8.37 14.32
CA GLU A 20 5.31 9.53 14.45
C GLU A 20 4.74 9.91 13.09
N VAL A 21 3.41 9.94 12.99
CA VAL A 21 2.67 10.41 11.81
C VAL A 21 1.78 11.56 12.26
N LYS A 22 2.13 12.79 11.86
CA LYS A 22 1.34 14.01 12.12
C LYS A 22 0.85 14.14 13.57
N GLY A 23 1.73 13.83 14.53
CA GLY A 23 1.45 13.89 15.98
C GLY A 23 0.88 12.60 16.58
N PHE A 24 0.55 11.60 15.78
CA PHE A 24 0.16 10.27 16.24
C PHE A 24 1.36 9.34 16.36
N ARG A 25 1.60 8.80 17.57
CA ARG A 25 2.77 7.96 17.85
C ARG A 25 2.43 6.49 18.00
N ARG A 26 3.32 5.62 17.50
CA ARG A 26 3.27 4.15 17.66
C ARG A 26 4.66 3.56 17.87
N ARG A 27 4.73 2.53 18.72
CA ARG A 27 5.93 1.72 18.90
C ARG A 27 5.87 0.51 18.00
N LEU A 28 6.75 0.46 17.00
CA LEU A 28 6.84 -0.65 16.07
C LEU A 28 7.96 -1.59 16.52
N PRO A 29 7.72 -2.90 16.70
CA PRO A 29 8.79 -3.82 17.03
C PRO A 29 9.77 -3.93 15.86
N LEU A 30 11.07 -4.00 16.17
CA LEU A 30 12.09 -4.24 15.17
C LEU A 30 12.26 -5.74 14.95
N VAL A 31 12.04 -6.17 13.72
CA VAL A 31 12.06 -7.59 13.33
C VAL A 31 13.23 -7.82 12.38
N GLN A 32 14.04 -8.82 12.68
CA GLN A 32 15.13 -9.23 11.82
C GLN A 32 14.59 -9.96 10.58
N VAL A 33 14.93 -9.48 9.39
CA VAL A 33 14.49 -10.06 8.10
C VAL A 33 15.63 -10.69 7.32
N SER A 34 16.87 -10.35 7.65
CA SER A 34 18.09 -11.00 7.15
C SER A 34 19.19 -10.93 8.23
N PRO A 35 20.33 -11.63 8.07
CA PRO A 35 21.42 -11.64 9.05
C PRO A 35 21.91 -10.24 9.49
N ASP A 36 21.82 -9.25 8.61
CA ASP A 36 22.32 -7.88 8.78
C ASP A 36 21.22 -6.80 8.69
N THR A 37 19.94 -7.18 8.53
CA THR A 37 18.85 -6.24 8.27
C THR A 37 17.64 -6.45 9.18
N TRP A 38 17.12 -5.36 9.72
CA TRP A 38 15.90 -5.27 10.53
C TRP A 38 14.95 -4.24 9.91
N ILE A 39 13.65 -4.45 10.11
CA ILE A 39 12.60 -3.50 9.73
C ILE A 39 11.72 -3.17 10.92
N ALA A 40 11.15 -1.96 10.93
CA ALA A 40 10.09 -1.59 11.86
C ALA A 40 8.79 -2.25 11.40
N TYR A 41 8.37 -3.32 12.08
CA TYR A 41 7.18 -4.08 11.69
C TYR A 41 5.93 -3.22 11.92
N PHE A 42 5.38 -2.75 10.81
CA PHE A 42 4.14 -1.97 10.78
C PHE A 42 2.95 -2.89 10.48
N ASP A 43 1.97 -2.86 11.36
CA ASP A 43 0.70 -3.55 11.17
C ASP A 43 -0.44 -2.63 11.56
N SER A 44 -1.13 -2.12 10.54
CA SER A 44 -2.24 -1.19 10.70
C SER A 44 -3.53 -1.89 11.14
N LEU A 45 -3.63 -3.21 10.98
CA LEU A 45 -4.87 -3.95 11.22
C LEU A 45 -5.28 -3.91 12.70
N GLY A 46 -6.52 -3.51 12.95
CA GLY A 46 -7.09 -3.35 14.29
C GLY A 46 -6.83 -1.99 14.92
N ASP A 47 -5.92 -1.19 14.40
CA ASP A 47 -5.64 0.16 14.89
C ASP A 47 -6.56 1.20 14.24
N LYS A 48 -7.84 1.13 14.60
CA LYS A 48 -8.89 1.99 14.03
C LYS A 48 -8.58 3.48 14.18
N GLU A 49 -8.04 3.87 15.34
CA GLU A 49 -7.74 5.28 15.63
C GLU A 49 -6.63 5.81 14.73
N PHE A 50 -5.54 5.04 14.58
CA PHE A 50 -4.45 5.39 13.69
C PHE A 50 -4.89 5.44 12.22
N ILE A 51 -5.69 4.47 11.77
CA ILE A 51 -6.23 4.44 10.41
C ILE A 51 -7.12 5.67 10.15
N ASN A 52 -8.04 6.00 11.06
CA ASN A 52 -8.89 7.18 10.91
C ASN A 52 -8.07 8.47 10.84
N HIS A 53 -7.03 8.59 11.67
CA HIS A 53 -6.11 9.71 11.63
C HIS A 53 -5.41 9.81 10.26
N CYS A 54 -4.79 8.72 9.78
CA CYS A 54 -4.10 8.72 8.50
C CYS A 54 -5.05 8.96 7.31
N ALA A 55 -6.26 8.43 7.36
CA ALA A 55 -7.28 8.66 6.34
C ALA A 55 -7.65 10.15 6.24
N LYS A 56 -7.80 10.86 7.37
CA LYS A 56 -8.05 12.32 7.37
C LYS A 56 -6.92 13.09 6.69
N GLU A 57 -5.68 12.74 7.00
CA GLU A 57 -4.50 13.38 6.41
C GLU A 57 -4.38 13.12 4.90
N LEU A 58 -4.74 11.92 4.44
CA LEU A 58 -4.65 11.54 3.01
C LEU A 58 -5.86 11.95 2.15
N CYS A 59 -7.05 12.09 2.75
CA CYS A 59 -8.32 12.22 2.03
C CYS A 59 -8.34 13.37 1.01
N SER A 60 -7.86 14.56 1.38
CA SER A 60 -7.90 15.73 0.49
C SER A 60 -7.10 15.53 -0.80
N HIS A 61 -6.01 14.76 -0.73
CA HIS A 61 -5.16 14.46 -1.88
C HIS A 61 -5.81 13.53 -2.90
N LEU A 62 -6.84 12.79 -2.49
CA LEU A 62 -7.56 11.78 -3.27
C LEU A 62 -8.93 12.28 -3.77
N SER A 63 -9.27 13.55 -3.51
CA SER A 63 -10.57 14.14 -3.86
C SER A 63 -10.86 14.22 -5.36
N THR A 64 -9.84 14.12 -6.21
CA THR A 64 -9.99 14.07 -7.67
C THR A 64 -10.22 12.66 -8.22
N CYS A 65 -10.12 11.62 -7.40
CA CYS A 65 -10.34 10.24 -7.83
C CYS A 65 -11.84 9.90 -7.82
N ASP A 66 -12.29 9.18 -8.85
CA ASP A 66 -13.69 8.71 -8.94
C ASP A 66 -13.89 7.35 -8.25
N LEU A 67 -12.79 6.63 -7.99
CA LEU A 67 -12.76 5.29 -7.40
C LEU A 67 -11.43 5.09 -6.67
N LEU A 68 -11.44 4.32 -5.57
CA LEU A 68 -10.20 3.89 -4.89
C LEU A 68 -9.94 2.40 -5.08
N MET A 69 -8.66 2.03 -5.07
CA MET A 69 -8.17 0.66 -5.17
C MET A 69 -7.05 0.40 -4.16
N THR A 70 -7.05 -0.77 -3.53
CA THR A 70 -5.99 -1.25 -2.63
C THR A 70 -5.71 -2.74 -2.88
N THR A 71 -4.71 -3.30 -2.19
CA THR A 71 -4.55 -4.76 -2.06
C THR A 71 -5.09 -5.31 -0.74
N GLU A 72 -5.35 -6.62 -0.71
CA GLU A 72 -5.60 -7.32 0.55
C GLU A 72 -4.30 -7.56 1.36
N SER A 73 -4.33 -7.58 2.69
CA SER A 73 -5.49 -7.36 3.57
C SER A 73 -5.38 -6.05 4.35
N LYS A 74 -4.17 -5.55 4.58
CA LYS A 74 -3.91 -4.41 5.47
C LYS A 74 -4.51 -3.10 4.95
N GLY A 75 -4.34 -2.82 3.65
CA GLY A 75 -4.92 -1.63 3.03
C GLY A 75 -6.46 -1.58 2.99
N ILE A 76 -7.17 -2.69 3.26
CA ILE A 76 -8.65 -2.74 3.24
C ILE A 76 -9.25 -1.75 4.24
N ALA A 77 -8.72 -1.68 5.45
CA ALA A 77 -9.28 -0.80 6.48
C ALA A 77 -9.08 0.68 6.12
N LEU A 78 -7.92 1.02 5.55
CA LEU A 78 -7.62 2.37 5.08
C LEU A 78 -8.50 2.78 3.90
N VAL A 79 -8.60 1.96 2.85
CA VAL A 79 -9.41 2.32 1.67
C VAL A 79 -10.89 2.45 2.02
N HIS A 80 -11.38 1.63 2.95
CA HIS A 80 -12.77 1.69 3.40
C HIS A 80 -13.07 3.02 4.10
N GLU A 81 -12.18 3.44 5.01
CA GLU A 81 -12.29 4.70 5.72
C GLU A 81 -12.19 5.90 4.76
N LEU A 82 -11.25 5.87 3.81
CA LEU A 82 -11.10 6.90 2.78
C LEU A 82 -12.32 6.98 1.85
N ALA A 83 -12.84 5.84 1.41
CA ALA A 83 -14.05 5.78 0.57
C ALA A 83 -15.25 6.40 1.31
N ASN A 84 -15.40 6.12 2.61
CA ASN A 84 -16.42 6.75 3.43
C ASN A 84 -16.26 8.28 3.49
N MET A 85 -15.05 8.80 3.75
CA MET A 85 -14.80 10.25 3.81
C MET A 85 -15.03 10.96 2.47
N LEU A 86 -14.74 10.28 1.35
CA LEU A 86 -14.93 10.81 0.00
C LEU A 86 -16.35 10.56 -0.55
N ASN A 87 -17.24 9.93 0.23
CA ASN A 87 -18.58 9.50 -0.20
C ASN A 87 -18.57 8.58 -1.43
N HIS A 88 -17.53 7.75 -1.57
CA HIS A 88 -17.46 6.72 -2.61
C HIS A 88 -18.30 5.52 -2.18
N SER A 89 -19.31 5.16 -2.97
CA SER A 89 -20.17 4.00 -2.72
C SER A 89 -19.49 2.66 -3.02
N PHE A 90 -18.30 2.68 -3.63
CA PHE A 90 -17.57 1.51 -4.07
C PHE A 90 -16.06 1.77 -4.03
N TYR A 91 -15.29 0.73 -3.72
CA TYR A 91 -13.83 0.67 -3.84
C TYR A 91 -13.43 -0.76 -4.25
N VAL A 92 -12.23 -0.91 -4.81
CA VAL A 92 -11.73 -2.19 -5.30
C VAL A 92 -10.64 -2.73 -4.37
N VAL A 93 -10.72 -4.02 -4.08
CA VAL A 93 -9.67 -4.75 -3.36
C VAL A 93 -9.09 -5.81 -4.27
N CYS A 94 -7.83 -5.62 -4.62
CA CYS A 94 -7.04 -6.60 -5.36
C CYS A 94 -6.69 -7.79 -4.45
N ARG A 95 -6.89 -9.01 -4.97
CA ARG A 95 -6.62 -10.28 -4.29
C ARG A 95 -5.27 -10.84 -4.73
N LYS A 96 -4.60 -11.59 -3.85
CA LYS A 96 -3.30 -12.22 -4.11
C LYS A 96 -3.43 -13.59 -4.79
N GLU A 97 -4.66 -14.08 -4.92
CA GLU A 97 -4.99 -15.32 -5.63
C GLU A 97 -6.37 -15.22 -6.28
N VAL A 98 -6.50 -15.86 -7.45
CA VAL A 98 -7.78 -15.98 -8.15
C VAL A 98 -8.70 -16.87 -7.33
N LYS A 99 -9.90 -16.38 -7.05
CA LYS A 99 -10.91 -17.14 -6.30
C LYS A 99 -11.83 -17.89 -7.26
N PRO A 100 -12.31 -19.10 -6.92
CA PRO A 100 -13.16 -19.91 -7.81
C PRO A 100 -14.45 -19.22 -8.28
N PHE A 101 -14.95 -18.26 -7.51
CA PHE A 101 -16.17 -17.50 -7.81
C PHE A 101 -15.94 -16.25 -8.68
N MET A 102 -14.69 -15.96 -9.05
CA MET A 102 -14.39 -14.82 -9.91
C MET A 102 -14.77 -15.10 -11.35
N LEU A 103 -15.50 -14.18 -11.95
CA LEU A 103 -15.85 -14.25 -13.37
C LEU A 103 -14.80 -13.49 -14.18
N GLU A 104 -14.18 -14.17 -15.16
CA GLU A 104 -13.20 -13.58 -16.09
C GLU A 104 -12.20 -12.59 -15.44
N PRO A 105 -11.45 -13.05 -14.41
CA PRO A 105 -10.63 -12.18 -13.58
C PRO A 105 -9.56 -11.45 -14.40
N ILE A 106 -9.28 -10.21 -14.02
CA ILE A 106 -8.07 -9.52 -14.49
C ILE A 106 -6.93 -9.99 -13.61
N VAL A 107 -5.86 -10.48 -14.22
CA VAL A 107 -4.70 -11.03 -13.52
C VAL A 107 -3.43 -10.34 -14.00
N VAL A 108 -2.58 -10.00 -13.04
CA VAL A 108 -1.24 -9.46 -13.24
C VAL A 108 -0.28 -10.29 -12.40
N SER A 109 0.77 -10.80 -13.04
CA SER A 109 1.91 -11.43 -12.37
C SER A 109 2.98 -10.38 -12.10
N TYR A 110 3.59 -10.42 -10.92
CA TYR A 110 4.69 -9.53 -10.56
C TYR A 110 5.67 -10.26 -9.65
N LYS A 111 6.93 -9.81 -9.61
CA LYS A 111 7.96 -10.48 -8.81
C LYS A 111 8.71 -9.47 -7.94
N PRO A 112 8.28 -9.27 -6.69
CA PRO A 112 9.02 -8.46 -5.73
C PRO A 112 10.43 -9.02 -5.51
N ILE A 113 11.40 -8.13 -5.33
CA ILE A 113 12.78 -8.49 -4.96
C ILE A 113 12.79 -9.35 -3.69
N THR A 114 11.86 -9.09 -2.77
CA THR A 114 11.70 -9.80 -1.49
C THR A 114 11.11 -11.20 -1.62
N SER A 115 10.58 -11.57 -2.80
CA SER A 115 9.97 -12.88 -3.03
C SER A 115 10.82 -13.72 -3.98
N SER A 116 11.07 -14.98 -3.61
CA SER A 116 11.69 -15.96 -4.51
C SER A 116 10.75 -16.44 -5.61
N LYS A 117 9.44 -16.21 -5.45
CA LYS A 117 8.38 -16.65 -6.37
C LYS A 117 7.72 -15.47 -7.05
N GLU A 118 7.28 -15.69 -8.27
CA GLU A 118 6.29 -14.81 -8.91
C GLU A 118 5.01 -14.81 -8.06
N LEU A 119 4.45 -13.62 -7.88
CA LEU A 119 3.21 -13.37 -7.16
C LEU A 119 2.13 -12.97 -8.14
N THR A 120 0.90 -13.17 -7.73
CA THR A 120 -0.29 -12.81 -8.51
C THR A 120 -1.03 -11.68 -7.81
N LEU A 121 -1.55 -10.76 -8.60
CA LEU A 121 -2.57 -9.80 -8.18
C LEU A 121 -3.76 -9.89 -9.13
N CYS A 122 -4.97 -9.93 -8.62
CA CYS A 122 -6.16 -10.05 -9.44
C CYS A 122 -7.38 -9.31 -8.89
N ILE A 123 -8.31 -9.00 -9.79
CA ILE A 123 -9.64 -8.53 -9.46
C ILE A 123 -10.68 -9.34 -10.23
N ASP A 124 -11.90 -9.37 -9.70
CA ASP A 124 -13.04 -9.95 -10.40
C ASP A 124 -13.35 -9.17 -11.69
N GLY A 125 -13.64 -9.87 -12.79
CA GLY A 125 -13.96 -9.25 -14.07
C GLY A 125 -15.22 -8.39 -14.02
N ARG A 126 -16.15 -8.66 -13.09
CA ARG A 126 -17.35 -7.83 -12.85
C ARG A 126 -17.01 -6.38 -12.45
N TYR A 127 -15.78 -6.12 -11.99
CA TYR A 127 -15.36 -4.77 -11.61
C TYR A 127 -14.90 -3.93 -12.81
N ARG A 128 -14.73 -4.51 -14.02
CA ARG A 128 -14.31 -3.79 -15.23
C ARG A 128 -15.22 -2.60 -15.53
N GLU A 129 -16.53 -2.79 -15.54
CA GLU A 129 -17.51 -1.73 -15.83
C GLU A 129 -17.48 -0.60 -14.79
N ARG A 130 -17.05 -0.90 -13.56
CA ARG A 130 -16.92 0.08 -12.47
C ARG A 130 -15.64 0.89 -12.58
N ILE A 131 -14.60 0.36 -13.24
CA ILE A 131 -13.27 0.98 -13.37
C ILE A 131 -13.11 1.68 -14.72
N ALA A 132 -13.73 1.18 -15.78
CA ALA A 132 -13.59 1.71 -17.14
C ALA A 132 -13.92 3.21 -17.20
N GLY A 133 -13.00 4.01 -17.75
CA GLY A 133 -13.12 5.46 -17.88
C GLY A 133 -13.03 6.25 -16.56
N LYS A 134 -12.72 5.60 -15.42
CA LYS A 134 -12.58 6.26 -14.12
C LYS A 134 -11.15 6.67 -13.81
N ARG A 135 -11.00 7.78 -13.08
CA ARG A 135 -9.77 8.19 -12.41
C ARG A 135 -9.63 7.42 -11.11
N VAL A 136 -8.71 6.47 -11.05
CA VAL A 136 -8.50 5.58 -9.91
C VAL A 136 -7.40 6.12 -9.02
N GLY A 137 -7.69 6.24 -7.73
CA GLY A 137 -6.70 6.45 -6.67
C GLY A 137 -6.23 5.12 -6.12
N ILE A 138 -4.95 4.82 -6.23
CA ILE A 138 -4.34 3.64 -5.60
C ILE A 138 -3.87 4.03 -4.21
N VAL A 139 -4.32 3.27 -3.21
CA VAL A 139 -3.99 3.50 -1.80
C VAL A 139 -3.52 2.20 -1.17
N ASP A 140 -2.50 2.25 -0.32
CA ASP A 140 -2.09 1.12 0.51
C ASP A 140 -1.56 1.58 1.87
N ASP A 141 -1.33 0.67 2.80
CA ASP A 141 -0.79 1.04 4.10
C ASP A 141 0.72 1.33 4.03
N ILE A 142 1.48 0.51 3.31
CA ILE A 142 2.92 0.69 3.11
C ILE A 142 3.35 0.44 1.65
N VAL A 143 4.27 1.25 1.15
CA VAL A 143 4.92 1.05 -0.16
C VAL A 143 6.44 0.94 0.02
N SER A 144 6.99 -0.24 -0.29
CA SER A 144 8.45 -0.49 -0.26
C SER A 144 9.04 -0.39 -1.67
N THR A 145 9.18 -1.51 -2.39
CA THR A 145 9.81 -1.55 -3.72
C THR A 145 8.91 -1.06 -4.86
N GLY A 146 7.64 -0.74 -4.59
CA GLY A 146 6.66 -0.29 -5.59
C GLY A 146 6.16 -1.37 -6.56
N GLU A 147 6.61 -2.62 -6.44
CA GLU A 147 6.20 -3.71 -7.35
C GLU A 147 4.70 -4.01 -7.27
N THR A 148 4.15 -4.04 -6.06
CA THR A 148 2.70 -4.19 -5.86
C THR A 148 1.90 -2.99 -6.37
N LEU A 149 2.46 -1.78 -6.24
CA LEU A 149 1.86 -0.55 -6.77
C LEU A 149 1.75 -0.64 -8.30
N ARG A 150 2.86 -0.98 -8.98
CA ARG A 150 2.90 -1.17 -10.44
C ARG A 150 1.91 -2.25 -10.91
N ALA A 151 1.79 -3.35 -10.17
CA ALA A 151 0.81 -4.39 -10.49
C ALA A 151 -0.64 -3.87 -10.40
N MET A 152 -0.97 -3.03 -9.41
CA MET A 152 -2.28 -2.37 -9.34
C MET A 152 -2.50 -1.40 -10.51
N GLU A 153 -1.48 -0.65 -10.91
CA GLU A 153 -1.58 0.25 -12.06
C GLU A 153 -1.89 -0.52 -13.36
N GLU A 154 -1.25 -1.68 -13.55
CA GLU A 154 -1.53 -2.56 -14.68
C GLU A 154 -2.95 -3.14 -14.62
N ILE A 155 -3.46 -3.51 -13.43
CA ILE A 155 -4.87 -3.91 -13.26
C ILE A 155 -5.81 -2.79 -13.67
N VAL A 156 -5.55 -1.55 -13.23
CA VAL A 156 -6.36 -0.37 -13.60
C VAL A 156 -6.36 -0.17 -15.12
N ALA A 157 -5.19 -0.21 -15.76
CA ALA A 157 -5.06 -0.08 -17.20
C ALA A 157 -5.81 -1.20 -17.96
N LYS A 158 -5.65 -2.46 -17.56
CA LYS A 158 -6.36 -3.62 -18.13
C LYS A 158 -7.88 -3.58 -17.91
N ALA A 159 -8.34 -2.87 -16.89
CA ALA A 159 -9.75 -2.61 -16.63
C ALA A 159 -10.31 -1.39 -17.39
N GLY A 160 -9.45 -0.66 -18.12
CA GLY A 160 -9.83 0.54 -18.88
C GLY A 160 -9.93 1.82 -18.04
N GLY A 161 -9.38 1.84 -16.82
CA GLY A 161 -9.29 3.03 -15.98
C GLY A 161 -7.97 3.78 -16.17
N THR A 162 -7.80 4.91 -15.46
CA THR A 162 -6.55 5.68 -15.44
C THR A 162 -6.13 5.95 -13.99
N VAL A 163 -4.86 5.75 -13.68
CA VAL A 163 -4.32 6.02 -12.33
C VAL A 163 -4.11 7.52 -12.17
N GLU A 164 -4.88 8.13 -11.28
CA GLU A 164 -4.91 9.59 -11.04
C GLU A 164 -4.02 9.97 -9.85
N LYS A 165 -4.06 9.18 -8.77
CA LYS A 165 -3.24 9.38 -7.57
C LYS A 165 -2.70 8.06 -7.03
N ARG A 166 -1.57 8.16 -6.36
CA ARG A 166 -0.98 7.12 -5.52
C ARG A 166 -0.83 7.69 -4.13
N ALA A 167 -1.27 6.95 -3.12
CA ALA A 167 -1.07 7.32 -1.74
C ALA A 167 -0.70 6.11 -0.88
N ALA A 168 0.07 6.34 0.16
CA ALA A 168 0.35 5.35 1.20
C ALA A 168 0.38 6.02 2.57
N ILE A 169 0.20 5.28 3.66
CA ILE A 169 0.50 5.84 4.98
C ILE A 169 2.01 6.03 5.07
N LEU A 170 2.78 4.98 4.79
CA LEU A 170 4.23 4.95 4.92
C LEU A 170 4.90 4.50 3.63
N LEU A 171 6.06 5.07 3.34
CA LEU A 171 7.04 4.45 2.45
C LEU A 171 8.05 3.66 3.30
N GLU A 172 8.73 2.68 2.71
CA GLU A 172 9.77 1.92 3.40
C GLU A 172 11.09 1.96 2.62
N GLY A 173 12.14 2.42 3.28
CA GLY A 173 13.52 2.35 2.80
C GLY A 173 13.92 3.32 1.70
N SER A 174 12.98 3.77 0.86
CA SER A 174 13.22 4.69 -0.26
C SER A 174 12.06 5.65 -0.43
N GLU A 175 12.33 6.85 -0.94
CA GLU A 175 11.29 7.83 -1.23
C GLU A 175 10.70 7.66 -2.64
N TRP A 176 9.39 7.83 -2.76
CA TRP A 176 8.64 7.76 -4.01
C TRP A 176 7.94 9.09 -4.26
N LYS A 177 8.56 9.94 -5.10
CA LYS A 177 8.09 11.31 -5.34
C LYS A 177 6.66 11.42 -5.88
N ASP A 178 6.22 10.40 -6.63
CA ASP A 178 4.87 10.35 -7.22
C ASP A 178 3.83 9.68 -6.31
N VAL A 179 4.19 9.40 -5.05
CA VAL A 179 3.31 8.80 -4.03
C VAL A 179 3.12 9.78 -2.87
N VAL A 180 1.87 10.19 -2.63
CA VAL A 180 1.51 10.95 -1.44
C VAL A 180 1.70 10.05 -0.22
N HIS A 181 2.47 10.49 0.77
CA HIS A 181 2.76 9.69 1.95
C HIS A 181 2.85 10.55 3.22
N LEU A 182 2.70 9.91 4.38
CA LEU A 182 2.73 10.61 5.67
C LEU A 182 4.02 10.42 6.45
N GLY A 183 4.88 9.48 6.04
CA GLY A 183 6.19 9.24 6.62
C GLY A 183 6.96 8.17 5.86
N ILE A 184 8.23 8.00 6.25
CA ILE A 184 9.14 6.99 5.68
C ILE A 184 9.69 6.16 6.82
N LEU A 185 9.49 4.85 6.76
CA LEU A 185 10.11 3.89 7.67
C LEU A 185 11.53 3.58 7.19
N PRO A 186 12.54 3.75 8.05
CA PRO A 186 13.90 3.37 7.71
C PRO A 186 14.08 1.85 7.77
N VAL A 187 15.03 1.36 7.00
CA VAL A 187 15.60 0.01 7.16
C VAL A 187 16.76 0.09 8.14
N PHE A 188 16.94 -0.92 8.98
CA PHE A 188 17.96 -0.93 10.01
C PHE A 188 19.06 -1.93 9.67
N LYS A 189 20.33 -1.53 9.77
CA LYS A 189 21.48 -2.41 9.49
C LYS A 189 22.47 -2.46 10.64
N LYS A 190 23.03 -3.65 10.90
CA LYS A 190 24.05 -3.87 11.93
C LYS A 190 25.38 -3.23 11.57
#